data_AF-A0A975IXQ9-F1
#
_entry.id   AF-A0A975IXQ9-F1
#
_cell.length_a   1.000
_cell.length_b   1.000
_cell.length_c   1.000
_cell.angle_alpha   90.00
_cell.angle_beta   90.00
_cell.angle_gamma   90.00
#
_symmetry.space_group_name_H-M   'P 1'
#
loop_
_entity.id
_entity.type
_entity.pdbx_description
1 polymer ?
#
loop_
_entity_poly.entity_id
_entity_poly.type
_entity_poly.pdbx_seq_one_letter_code
_entity_poly.pdbx_strand_id
1 'polypeptide(L)'
;MKAKGAFYLSLGLNAVLLAWLVRVPEEKKVETTGDAANEPKSLRRSVPRLVWIDRLRDEGIGEHLIASLAASDYEDRWQKRLLEIQQQLSRGEIDAADMENFVAGHEAGLESRMRDCLGDAGFQAWDRERVLRGFDMERLKLSAPETDDLFRLRKTLDCKTRDLQAALLRGEIDETDLERQTEANHEDYERELKGLLGQARYASLQPGDSEVGELYRDLARAGASGDQVDAALAIQQQWREARARADDERRLNGLTDEEFEQQLRTLDAGRDQRLLEMLGGDTLADLRMHQDGRYQTLQRYAGAWNLGGGDIDYLYSELRDYDEKVRNLRQSSGAGGNPADEEAVEGSLRGLARENEAKLLNYLGAERFARLKKSGVLAGSP
;
A
#
# COMPACT_ATOMS: atom_id res chain seq x y z
N MET A 1 -0.82 -19.82 12.56
CA MET A 1 -1.40 -18.48 12.78
C MET A 1 -0.27 -17.53 13.15
N LYS A 2 0.34 -16.88 12.16
CA LYS A 2 1.54 -16.06 12.32
C LYS A 2 1.18 -14.58 12.12
N ALA A 3 1.56 -13.79 13.11
CA ALA A 3 1.78 -12.33 13.12
C ALA A 3 1.36 -11.54 11.86
N LYS A 4 0.20 -10.88 11.92
CA LYS A 4 -0.19 -9.79 11.01
C LYS A 4 -0.56 -8.49 11.73
N GLY A 5 -0.28 -8.35 13.04
CA GLY A 5 -0.74 -7.22 13.86
C GLY A 5 0.35 -6.32 14.43
N ALA A 6 1.46 -6.07 13.72
CA ALA A 6 2.62 -5.40 14.32
C ALA A 6 3.01 -4.03 13.73
N PHE A 7 2.20 -3.38 12.87
CA PHE A 7 2.70 -2.18 12.17
C PHE A 7 1.85 -0.90 12.19
N TYR A 8 0.76 -0.81 12.95
CA TYR A 8 0.01 0.46 13.11
C TYR A 8 0.02 1.02 14.54
N LEU A 9 0.89 0.50 15.40
CA LEU A 9 1.02 0.93 16.79
C LEU A 9 1.88 2.20 16.98
N SER A 10 2.45 2.83 15.95
CA SER A 10 3.43 3.92 16.18
C SER A 10 2.85 5.28 16.61
N LEU A 11 1.53 5.50 16.52
CA LEU A 11 0.88 6.70 17.05
C LEU A 11 0.09 6.45 18.35
N GLY A 12 -0.33 5.20 18.62
CA GLY A 12 -0.94 4.80 19.89
C GLY A 12 0.03 4.30 20.96
N LEU A 13 1.27 3.94 20.58
CA LEU A 13 2.27 3.38 21.51
C LEU A 13 2.71 4.35 22.61
N ASN A 14 2.61 5.66 22.41
CA ASN A 14 3.00 6.62 23.44
C ASN A 14 2.04 6.63 24.65
N ALA A 15 0.75 6.34 24.45
CA ALA A 15 -0.21 6.28 25.55
C ALA A 15 -0.10 4.95 26.33
N VAL A 16 0.09 3.82 25.63
CA VAL A 16 0.19 2.49 26.26
C VAL A 16 1.55 2.27 26.94
N LEU A 17 2.65 2.82 26.41
CA LEU A 17 3.96 2.77 27.10
C LEU A 17 3.98 3.61 28.39
N LEU A 18 3.12 4.64 28.51
CA LEU A 18 2.99 5.41 29.74
C LEU A 18 2.10 4.70 30.78
N ALA A 19 1.04 4.01 30.35
CA ALA A 19 0.22 3.18 31.24
C ALA A 19 0.99 1.99 31.85
N TRP A 20 1.95 1.41 31.11
CA TRP A 20 2.73 0.26 31.58
C TRP A 20 3.83 0.60 32.60
N LEU A 21 4.20 1.89 32.74
CA LEU A 21 5.29 2.32 33.63
C LEU A 21 4.83 2.72 35.04
N VAL A 22 3.51 2.74 35.30
CA VAL A 22 2.94 3.17 36.58
C VAL A 22 2.05 2.07 37.15
N ARG A 23 2.66 1.00 37.67
CA ARG A 23 1.98 0.09 38.60
C ARG A 23 2.22 0.59 40.02
N VAL A 24 1.36 1.48 40.48
CA VAL A 24 1.35 2.02 41.84
C VAL A 24 0.64 1.03 42.78
N PRO A 25 1.18 0.73 43.97
CA PRO A 25 0.46 -0.03 44.98
C PRO A 25 -0.64 0.84 45.61
N GLU A 26 -1.83 0.25 45.84
CA GLU A 26 -2.94 0.88 46.55
C GLU A 26 -2.48 1.47 47.89
N GLU A 27 -2.61 2.79 48.09
CA GLU A 27 -2.80 3.32 49.44
C GLU A 27 -3.57 4.67 49.47
N LYS A 28 -4.66 4.63 50.24
CA LYS A 28 -5.37 5.66 51.03
C LYS A 28 -5.84 6.96 50.36
N LYS A 29 -7.18 7.09 50.34
CA LYS A 29 -7.95 8.33 50.21
C LYS A 29 -7.44 9.43 51.15
N VAL A 30 -6.99 10.53 50.57
CA VAL A 30 -6.95 11.84 51.22
C VAL A 30 -7.94 12.73 50.48
N GLU A 31 -8.92 13.26 51.21
CA GLU A 31 -9.82 14.30 50.70
C GLU A 31 -9.04 15.59 50.52
N THR A 32 -8.92 16.06 49.28
CA THR A 32 -8.52 17.43 48.96
C THR A 32 -9.67 18.14 48.26
N THR A 33 -10.18 19.16 48.94
CA THR A 33 -11.12 20.15 48.46
C THR A 33 -10.48 20.96 47.33
N GLY A 34 -11.15 21.00 46.18
CA GLY A 34 -10.70 21.71 44.99
C GLY A 34 -10.83 23.22 45.15
N ASP A 35 -9.79 23.94 44.71
CA ASP A 35 -9.86 25.37 44.42
C ASP A 35 -9.28 25.61 43.01
N ALA A 36 -10.18 25.74 42.05
CA ALA A 36 -9.88 25.95 40.63
C ALA A 36 -9.53 27.43 40.38
N ALA A 37 -8.32 27.86 40.74
CA ALA A 37 -7.79 29.18 40.35
C ALA A 37 -6.28 29.32 40.59
N ASN A 38 -5.42 28.53 39.94
CA ASN A 38 -3.98 28.79 40.00
C ASN A 38 -3.25 28.45 38.70
N GLU A 39 -3.45 29.28 37.68
CA GLU A 39 -2.45 29.41 36.61
C GLU A 39 -1.24 30.22 37.14
N PRO A 40 0.00 29.70 37.08
CA PRO A 40 1.18 30.43 37.52
C PRO A 40 1.46 31.64 36.61
N LYS A 41 1.46 32.83 37.22
CA LYS A 41 1.61 34.16 36.58
C LYS A 41 2.98 34.48 35.94
N SER A 42 3.92 33.53 35.85
CA SER A 42 5.33 33.82 35.53
C SER A 42 5.73 33.83 34.04
N LEU A 43 4.81 33.64 33.09
CA LEU A 43 5.12 33.63 31.64
C LEU A 43 4.57 34.85 30.86
N ARG A 44 4.32 35.99 31.52
CA ARG A 44 3.79 37.22 30.89
C ARG A 44 4.87 38.14 30.28
N ARG A 45 5.79 37.59 29.49
CA ARG A 45 6.57 38.37 28.50
C ARG A 45 6.64 37.61 27.17
N SER A 46 5.49 37.26 26.61
CA SER A 46 5.40 36.89 25.21
C SER A 46 5.17 38.15 24.36
N VAL A 47 6.00 38.37 23.35
CA VAL A 47 5.63 39.16 22.16
C VAL A 47 4.20 38.76 21.76
N PRO A 48 3.30 39.69 21.37
CA PRO A 48 1.92 39.33 21.06
C PRO A 48 1.94 38.18 20.05
N ARG A 49 1.32 37.04 20.42
CA ARG A 49 1.58 35.68 19.91
C ARG A 49 1.34 35.46 18.41
N LEU A 50 0.90 36.49 17.70
CA LEU A 50 0.56 36.52 16.27
C LEU A 50 1.44 37.51 15.46
N VAL A 51 2.22 38.38 16.11
CA VAL A 51 3.00 39.45 15.45
C VAL A 51 4.07 38.88 14.51
N TRP A 52 4.64 37.73 14.85
CA TRP A 52 5.59 37.08 13.94
C TRP A 52 4.88 36.44 12.74
N ILE A 53 3.67 35.91 12.90
CA ILE A 53 2.90 35.30 11.79
C ILE A 53 2.51 36.36 10.77
N ASP A 54 1.98 37.50 11.24
CA ASP A 54 1.61 38.60 10.36
C ASP A 54 2.82 39.12 9.60
N ARG A 55 3.98 39.22 10.26
CA ARG A 55 5.24 39.57 9.62
C ARG A 55 5.67 38.56 8.54
N LEU A 56 5.54 37.26 8.79
CA LEU A 56 5.87 36.25 7.78
C LEU A 56 4.92 36.32 6.57
N ARG A 57 3.63 36.62 6.80
CA ARG A 57 2.68 36.88 5.72
C ARG A 57 3.06 38.11 4.91
N ASP A 58 3.42 39.20 5.59
CA ASP A 58 3.87 40.45 4.95
C ASP A 58 5.17 40.24 4.13
N GLU A 59 6.03 39.32 4.57
CA GLU A 59 7.24 38.90 3.86
C GLU A 59 6.96 37.90 2.71
N GLY A 60 5.69 37.55 2.46
CA GLY A 60 5.27 36.69 1.36
C GLY A 60 5.53 35.20 1.57
N ILE A 61 5.73 34.77 2.83
CA ILE A 61 5.94 33.37 3.16
C ILE A 61 4.63 32.59 2.99
N GLY A 62 4.69 31.45 2.29
CA GLY A 62 3.52 30.61 2.03
C GLY A 62 2.90 30.03 3.32
N GLU A 63 1.57 29.89 3.32
CA GLU A 63 0.82 29.43 4.51
C GLU A 63 1.26 28.06 5.04
N HIS A 64 1.70 27.14 4.18
CA HIS A 64 2.19 25.82 4.61
C HIS A 64 3.45 25.91 5.50
N LEU A 65 4.35 26.87 5.25
CA LEU A 65 5.53 27.11 6.09
C LEU A 65 5.13 27.75 7.41
N ILE A 66 4.19 28.71 7.37
CA ILE A 66 3.63 29.33 8.57
C ILE A 66 2.96 28.26 9.44
N ALA A 67 2.19 27.35 8.83
CA ALA A 67 1.52 26.27 9.51
C ALA A 67 2.52 25.30 10.16
N SER A 68 3.56 24.91 9.43
CA SER A 68 4.62 24.04 9.93
C SER A 68 5.37 24.68 11.11
N LEU A 69 5.69 25.97 11.01
CA LEU A 69 6.37 26.70 12.08
C LEU A 69 5.48 26.89 13.30
N ALA A 70 4.19 27.20 13.11
CA ALA A 70 3.22 27.34 14.19
C ALA A 70 2.99 26.02 14.94
N ALA A 71 2.91 24.90 14.21
CA ALA A 71 2.82 23.57 14.79
C ALA A 71 4.10 23.22 15.58
N SER A 72 5.29 23.45 15.00
CA SER A 72 6.57 23.20 15.70
C SER A 72 6.71 24.04 16.97
N ASP A 73 6.36 25.33 16.91
CA ASP A 73 6.38 26.24 18.05
C ASP A 73 5.40 25.81 19.15
N TYR A 74 4.24 25.23 18.78
CA TYR A 74 3.32 24.64 19.74
C TYR A 74 3.93 23.39 20.40
N GLU A 75 4.46 22.46 19.61
CA GLU A 75 5.07 21.22 20.11
C GLU A 75 6.23 21.49 21.07
N ASP A 76 7.13 22.41 20.74
CA ASP A 76 8.26 22.78 21.59
C ASP A 76 7.83 23.29 22.97
N ARG A 77 6.71 24.03 23.03
CA ARG A 77 6.16 24.53 24.28
C ARG A 77 5.41 23.45 25.04
N TRP A 78 4.64 22.64 24.33
CA TRP A 78 3.90 21.54 24.93
C TRP A 78 4.86 20.53 25.56
N GLN A 79 5.95 20.17 24.89
CA GLN A 79 7.00 19.29 25.43
C GLN A 79 7.65 19.87 26.69
N LYS A 80 7.96 21.17 26.73
CA LYS A 80 8.45 21.83 27.95
C LYS A 80 7.45 21.73 29.08
N ARG A 81 6.17 21.97 28.78
CA ARG A 81 5.09 21.89 29.77
C ARG A 81 4.84 20.46 30.25
N LEU A 82 4.95 19.47 29.37
CA LEU A 82 4.86 18.06 29.70
C LEU A 82 5.94 17.67 30.71
N LEU A 83 7.18 18.09 30.50
CA LEU A 83 8.29 17.84 31.43
C LEU A 83 8.05 18.50 32.79
N GLU A 84 7.52 19.73 32.83
CA GLU A 84 7.13 20.39 34.08
C GLU A 84 6.06 19.58 34.82
N ILE A 85 5.01 19.15 34.13
CA ILE A 85 3.89 18.38 34.69
C ILE A 85 4.37 17.00 35.17
N GLN A 86 5.25 16.33 34.43
CA GLN A 86 5.88 15.09 34.89
C GLN A 86 6.69 15.29 36.18
N GLN A 87 7.41 16.41 36.31
CA GLN A 87 8.09 16.75 37.57
C GLN A 87 7.10 16.98 38.71
N GLN A 88 6.00 17.68 38.46
CA GLN A 88 4.94 17.90 39.45
C GLN A 88 4.33 16.56 39.91
N LEU A 89 4.05 15.65 38.98
CA LEU A 89 3.56 14.30 39.27
C LEU A 89 4.56 13.52 40.15
N SER A 90 5.85 13.56 39.81
CA SER A 90 6.89 12.87 40.58
C SER A 90 7.05 13.40 42.02
N ARG A 91 6.64 14.66 42.26
CA ARG A 91 6.61 15.29 43.58
C ARG A 91 5.29 15.09 44.32
N GLY A 92 4.28 14.51 43.67
CA GLY A 92 2.91 14.40 44.19
C GLY A 92 2.16 15.73 44.25
N GLU A 93 2.59 16.74 43.47
CA GLU A 93 1.89 18.04 43.38
C GLU A 93 0.62 17.96 42.53
N ILE A 94 0.55 16.98 41.61
CA ILE A 94 -0.61 16.64 40.78
C ILE A 94 -0.80 15.12 40.82
N ASP A 95 -2.00 14.64 40.48
CA ASP A 95 -2.26 13.21 40.36
C ASP A 95 -2.12 12.69 38.92
N ALA A 96 -2.29 11.38 38.73
CA ALA A 96 -2.21 10.75 37.41
C ALA A 96 -3.32 11.23 36.45
N ALA A 97 -4.51 11.54 36.99
CA ALA A 97 -5.63 12.02 36.18
C ALA A 97 -5.36 13.42 35.62
N ASP A 98 -4.71 14.30 36.39
CA ASP A 98 -4.26 15.61 35.92
C ASP A 98 -3.25 15.51 34.78
N MET A 99 -2.27 14.60 34.88
CA MET A 99 -1.30 14.32 33.82
C MET A 99 -1.99 13.81 32.55
N GLU A 100 -2.92 12.87 32.69
CA GLU A 100 -3.68 12.33 31.56
C GLU A 100 -4.57 13.38 30.90
N ASN A 101 -5.26 14.21 31.69
CA ASN A 101 -6.06 15.32 31.16
C ASN A 101 -5.20 16.32 30.37
N PHE A 102 -3.99 16.61 30.84
CA PHE A 102 -3.06 17.47 30.12
C PHE A 102 -2.63 16.85 28.78
N VAL A 103 -2.32 15.54 28.76
CA VAL A 103 -1.96 14.82 27.53
C VAL A 103 -3.15 14.77 26.56
N ALA A 104 -4.35 14.47 27.06
CA ALA A 104 -5.58 14.44 26.26
C ALA A 104 -5.91 15.80 25.63
N GLY A 105 -5.53 16.90 26.26
CA GLY A 105 -5.70 18.26 25.75
C GLY A 105 -4.75 18.67 24.62
N HIS A 106 -3.73 17.86 24.29
CA HIS A 106 -2.69 18.21 23.32
C HIS A 106 -3.25 18.53 21.93
N GLU A 107 -4.10 17.65 21.38
CA GLU A 107 -4.67 17.84 20.05
C GLU A 107 -5.59 19.06 19.98
N ALA A 108 -6.48 19.23 20.96
CA ALA A 108 -7.39 20.37 21.00
C ALA A 108 -6.64 21.70 21.11
N GLY A 109 -5.55 21.73 21.89
CA GLY A 109 -4.67 22.88 21.97
C GLY A 109 -3.94 23.17 20.66
N LEU A 110 -3.49 22.13 19.94
CA LEU A 110 -2.88 22.27 18.62
C LEU A 110 -3.90 22.81 17.61
N GLU A 111 -5.10 22.24 17.53
CA GLU A 111 -6.15 22.70 16.62
C GLU A 111 -6.53 24.16 16.88
N SER A 112 -6.73 24.53 18.15
CA SER A 112 -7.01 25.91 18.57
C SER A 112 -5.88 26.86 18.13
N ARG A 113 -4.63 26.47 18.39
CA ARG A 113 -3.44 27.24 17.98
C ARG A 113 -3.38 27.39 16.46
N MET A 114 -3.69 26.35 15.71
CA MET A 114 -3.63 26.40 14.25
C MET A 114 -4.75 27.26 13.66
N ARG A 115 -5.95 27.25 14.24
CA ARG A 115 -7.03 28.19 13.87
C ARG A 115 -6.66 29.64 14.17
N ASP A 116 -6.07 29.91 15.32
CA ASP A 116 -5.60 31.25 15.68
C ASP A 116 -4.53 31.76 14.70
N CYS A 117 -3.62 30.87 14.29
CA CYS A 117 -2.50 31.22 13.43
C CYS A 117 -2.92 31.37 11.96
N LEU A 118 -3.75 30.47 11.44
CA LEU A 118 -4.05 30.33 10.01
C LEU A 118 -5.44 30.83 9.61
N GLY A 119 -6.33 31.06 10.58
CA GLY A 119 -7.76 31.18 10.33
C GLY A 119 -8.40 29.82 9.99
N ASP A 120 -9.74 29.80 9.91
CA ASP A 120 -10.48 28.55 9.72
C ASP A 120 -10.18 27.86 8.38
N ALA A 121 -10.03 28.63 7.30
CA ALA A 121 -9.76 28.08 5.96
C ALA A 121 -8.35 27.46 5.89
N GLY A 122 -7.33 28.18 6.38
CA GLY A 122 -5.95 27.69 6.43
C GLY A 122 -5.80 26.49 7.37
N PHE A 123 -6.52 26.49 8.50
CA PHE A 123 -6.60 25.33 9.40
C PHE A 123 -7.20 24.11 8.69
N GLN A 124 -8.32 24.25 7.97
CA GLN A 124 -8.93 23.13 7.26
C GLN A 124 -8.02 22.52 6.20
N ALA A 125 -7.30 23.36 5.45
CA ALA A 125 -6.32 22.89 4.46
C ALA A 125 -5.16 22.13 5.12
N TRP A 126 -4.60 22.70 6.18
CA TRP A 126 -3.52 22.09 6.96
C TRP A 126 -3.94 20.77 7.64
N ASP A 127 -5.11 20.75 8.29
CA ASP A 127 -5.60 19.55 8.99
C ASP A 127 -5.88 18.43 8.00
N ARG A 128 -6.45 18.76 6.83
CA ARG A 128 -6.66 17.80 5.75
C ARG A 128 -5.36 17.18 5.27
N GLU A 129 -4.34 18.01 4.99
CA GLU A 129 -3.03 17.53 4.57
C GLU A 129 -2.38 16.65 5.66
N ARG A 130 -2.46 17.07 6.93
CA ARG A 130 -1.94 16.33 8.08
C ARG A 130 -2.60 14.95 8.22
N VAL A 131 -3.92 14.91 8.19
CA VAL A 131 -4.72 13.69 8.38
C VAL A 131 -4.55 12.72 7.21
N LEU A 132 -4.41 13.23 5.98
CA LEU A 132 -4.27 12.41 4.79
C LEU A 132 -2.81 12.11 4.39
N ARG A 133 -1.82 12.58 5.15
CA ARG A 133 -0.38 12.39 4.86
C ARG A 133 0.02 10.91 4.71
N GLY A 134 -0.68 10.00 5.38
CA GLY A 134 -0.45 8.56 5.29
C GLY A 134 -0.94 7.92 3.98
N PHE A 135 -1.68 8.65 3.15
CA PHE A 135 -2.21 8.17 1.89
C PHE A 135 -1.40 8.71 0.70
N ASP A 136 -1.13 7.85 -0.26
CA ASP A 136 -0.60 8.24 -1.57
C ASP A 136 -1.73 8.83 -2.42
N MET A 137 -2.04 10.11 -2.18
CA MET A 137 -3.17 10.81 -2.82
C MET A 137 -3.01 10.86 -4.36
N GLU A 138 -1.77 10.92 -4.86
CA GLU A 138 -1.49 10.90 -6.30
C GLU A 138 -1.86 9.55 -6.92
N ARG A 139 -1.56 8.45 -6.23
CA ARG A 139 -1.91 7.10 -6.67
C ARG A 139 -3.41 6.83 -6.57
N LEU A 140 -4.08 7.35 -5.55
CA LEU A 140 -5.52 7.14 -5.36
C LEU A 140 -6.38 7.90 -6.38
N LYS A 141 -5.89 9.03 -6.91
CA LYS A 141 -6.59 9.86 -7.91
C LYS A 141 -8.03 10.17 -7.51
N LEU A 142 -8.22 10.56 -6.24
CA LEU A 142 -9.52 10.91 -5.71
C LEU A 142 -9.97 12.28 -6.25
N SER A 143 -11.26 12.40 -6.54
CA SER A 143 -11.91 13.69 -6.73
C SER A 143 -11.94 14.49 -5.42
N ALA A 144 -12.23 15.79 -5.51
CA ALA A 144 -12.35 16.63 -4.31
C ALA A 144 -13.41 16.11 -3.32
N PRO A 145 -14.62 15.69 -3.75
CA PRO A 145 -15.60 15.09 -2.85
C PRO A 145 -15.12 13.79 -2.19
N GLU A 146 -14.49 12.88 -2.96
CA GLU A 146 -13.94 11.63 -2.41
C GLU A 146 -12.81 11.89 -1.39
N THR A 147 -12.01 12.95 -1.62
CA THR A 147 -10.97 13.38 -0.68
C THR A 147 -11.58 13.93 0.62
N ASP A 148 -12.67 14.69 0.52
CA ASP A 148 -13.41 15.19 1.68
C ASP A 148 -14.06 14.04 2.47
N ASP A 149 -14.59 13.04 1.77
CA ASP A 149 -15.14 11.82 2.38
C ASP A 149 -14.06 11.02 3.12
N LEU A 150 -12.89 10.84 2.49
CA LEU A 150 -11.75 10.14 3.11
C LEU A 150 -11.26 10.86 4.36
N PHE A 151 -11.16 12.20 4.28
CA PHE A 151 -10.80 13.03 5.42
C PHE A 151 -11.79 12.87 6.58
N ARG A 152 -13.10 12.95 6.29
CA ARG A 152 -14.16 12.76 7.31
C ARG A 152 -14.09 11.39 7.95
N LEU A 153 -13.96 10.34 7.14
CA LEU A 153 -13.84 8.96 7.61
C LEU A 153 -12.67 8.80 8.58
N ARG A 154 -11.51 9.40 8.25
CA ARG A 154 -10.34 9.36 9.14
C ARG A 154 -10.55 10.11 10.44
N LYS A 155 -11.09 11.34 10.40
CA LYS A 155 -11.42 12.11 11.62
C LYS A 155 -12.42 11.38 12.50
N THR A 156 -13.40 10.67 11.91
CA THR A 156 -14.37 9.87 12.67
C THR A 156 -13.68 8.74 13.43
N LEU A 157 -12.75 8.01 12.79
CA LEU A 157 -11.97 6.98 13.48
C LEU A 157 -11.15 7.59 14.64
N ASP A 158 -10.43 8.67 14.38
CA ASP A 158 -9.60 9.35 15.41
C ASP A 158 -10.47 9.82 16.60
N CYS A 159 -11.66 10.38 16.34
CA CYS A 159 -12.62 10.75 17.39
C CYS A 159 -13.08 9.54 18.21
N LYS A 160 -13.49 8.44 17.55
CA LYS A 160 -13.91 7.22 18.26
C LYS A 160 -12.79 6.66 19.13
N THR A 161 -11.55 6.66 18.65
CA THR A 161 -10.39 6.21 19.43
C THR A 161 -10.17 7.09 20.67
N ARG A 162 -10.28 8.41 20.54
CA ARG A 162 -10.19 9.34 21.67
C ARG A 162 -11.32 9.14 22.68
N ASP A 163 -12.55 8.95 22.20
CA ASP A 163 -13.71 8.73 23.07
C ASP A 163 -13.58 7.43 23.86
N LEU A 164 -13.05 6.36 23.25
CA LEU A 164 -12.74 5.11 23.94
C LEU A 164 -11.66 5.28 25.00
N GLN A 165 -10.59 6.00 24.69
CA GLN A 165 -9.55 6.31 25.67
C GLN A 165 -10.11 7.11 26.85
N ALA A 166 -10.92 8.13 26.58
CA ALA A 166 -11.58 8.90 27.64
C ALA A 166 -12.53 8.05 28.48
N ALA A 167 -13.28 7.12 27.88
CA ALA A 167 -14.16 6.19 28.59
C ALA A 167 -13.37 5.24 29.51
N LEU A 168 -12.22 4.73 29.06
CA LEU A 168 -11.31 3.92 29.88
C LEU A 168 -10.84 4.71 31.10
N LEU A 169 -10.40 5.96 30.91
CA LEU A 169 -9.92 6.82 32.00
C LEU A 169 -11.02 7.17 33.01
N ARG A 170 -12.27 7.32 32.56
CA ARG A 170 -13.43 7.51 33.44
C ARG A 170 -13.89 6.21 34.13
N GLY A 171 -13.29 5.07 33.80
CA GLY A 171 -13.70 3.76 34.32
C GLY A 171 -15.07 3.28 33.79
N GLU A 172 -15.52 3.83 32.65
CA GLU A 172 -16.79 3.45 32.01
C GLU A 172 -16.66 2.13 31.22
N ILE A 173 -15.44 1.83 30.76
CA ILE A 173 -15.08 0.58 30.08
C ILE A 173 -13.79 0.04 30.70
N ASP A 174 -13.58 -1.28 30.63
CA ASP A 174 -12.33 -1.92 31.00
C ASP A 174 -11.40 -2.13 29.78
N GLU A 175 -10.20 -2.68 30.00
CA GLU A 175 -9.23 -2.95 28.94
C GLU A 175 -9.75 -3.94 27.89
N THR A 176 -10.56 -4.93 28.29
CA THR A 176 -11.11 -5.93 27.36
C THR A 176 -12.16 -5.28 26.45
N ASP A 177 -13.00 -4.41 27.01
CA ASP A 177 -13.95 -3.61 26.24
C ASP A 177 -13.26 -2.63 25.29
N LEU A 178 -12.15 -2.01 25.73
CA LEU A 178 -11.34 -1.13 24.88
C LEU A 178 -10.80 -1.88 23.66
N GLU A 179 -10.18 -3.05 23.85
CA GLU A 179 -9.64 -3.86 22.76
C GLU A 179 -10.74 -4.25 21.76
N ARG A 180 -11.84 -4.80 22.27
CA ARG A 180 -13.00 -5.22 21.45
C ARG A 180 -13.60 -4.06 20.65
N GLN A 181 -13.80 -2.91 21.28
CA GLN A 181 -14.39 -1.74 20.61
C GLN A 181 -13.40 -1.09 19.62
N THR A 182 -12.11 -1.14 19.91
CA THR A 182 -11.06 -0.67 18.99
C THR A 182 -11.01 -1.53 17.73
N GLU A 183 -11.05 -2.86 17.88
CA GLU A 183 -11.10 -3.80 16.75
C GLU A 183 -12.37 -3.58 15.91
N ALA A 184 -13.55 -3.49 16.54
CA ALA A 184 -14.80 -3.21 15.84
C ALA A 184 -14.78 -1.88 15.08
N ASN A 185 -14.27 -0.80 15.69
CA ASN A 185 -14.14 0.49 15.03
C ASN A 185 -13.16 0.46 13.86
N HIS A 186 -12.10 -0.34 13.94
CA HIS A 186 -11.16 -0.53 12.85
C HIS A 186 -11.77 -1.34 11.70
N GLU A 187 -12.49 -2.43 11.99
CA GLU A 187 -13.21 -3.20 10.97
C GLU A 187 -14.27 -2.37 10.23
N ASP A 188 -15.00 -1.54 10.96
CA ASP A 188 -15.97 -0.60 10.38
C ASP A 188 -15.27 0.43 9.48
N TYR A 189 -14.15 1.00 9.96
CA TYR A 189 -13.35 1.93 9.17
C TYR A 189 -12.81 1.29 7.87
N GLU A 190 -12.24 0.09 7.93
CA GLU A 190 -11.71 -0.59 6.73
C GLU A 190 -12.84 -0.93 5.75
N ARG A 191 -14.04 -1.27 6.24
CA ARG A 191 -15.22 -1.51 5.42
C ARG A 191 -15.70 -0.24 4.71
N GLU A 192 -15.82 0.87 5.44
CA GLU A 192 -16.19 2.18 4.88
C GLU A 192 -15.12 2.71 3.92
N LEU A 193 -13.84 2.56 4.26
CA LEU A 193 -12.70 2.94 3.43
C LEU A 193 -12.71 2.17 2.11
N LYS A 194 -12.92 0.86 2.17
CA LYS A 194 -13.06 0.00 0.99
C LYS A 194 -14.27 0.40 0.14
N GLY A 195 -15.40 0.73 0.77
CA GLY A 195 -16.58 1.21 0.07
C GLY A 195 -16.34 2.54 -0.65
N LEU A 196 -15.66 3.48 0.00
CA LEU A 196 -15.32 4.79 -0.55
C LEU A 196 -14.31 4.69 -1.70
N LEU A 197 -13.24 3.91 -1.52
CA LEU A 197 -12.15 3.82 -2.47
C LEU A 197 -12.43 2.85 -3.62
N GLY A 198 -13.37 1.92 -3.42
CA GLY A 198 -13.52 0.73 -4.24
C GLY A 198 -12.36 -0.25 -4.02
N GLN A 199 -12.58 -1.51 -4.44
CA GLN A 199 -11.62 -2.60 -4.26
C GLN A 199 -10.24 -2.27 -4.84
N ALA A 200 -10.20 -1.61 -6.01
CA ALA A 200 -9.01 -1.17 -6.73
C ALA A 200 -8.01 -0.37 -5.88
N ARG A 201 -8.48 0.78 -5.43
CA ARG A 201 -7.68 1.78 -4.75
C ARG A 201 -7.40 1.30 -3.33
N TYR A 202 -8.36 0.61 -2.70
CA TYR A 202 -8.16 -0.02 -1.39
C TYR A 202 -7.06 -1.09 -1.40
N ALA A 203 -7.06 -2.02 -2.37
CA ALA A 203 -6.01 -3.03 -2.50
C ALA A 203 -4.63 -2.39 -2.72
N SER A 204 -4.60 -1.22 -3.38
CA SER A 204 -3.37 -0.46 -3.63
C SER A 204 -2.74 0.12 -2.34
N LEU A 205 -3.53 0.30 -1.28
CA LEU A 205 -3.08 0.82 0.03
C LEU A 205 -2.53 -0.27 0.94
N GLN A 206 -2.85 -1.55 0.70
CA GLN A 206 -2.42 -2.63 1.57
C GLN A 206 -0.90 -2.87 1.42
N PRO A 207 -0.10 -2.71 2.50
CA PRO A 207 1.33 -2.92 2.45
C PRO A 207 1.64 -4.41 2.25
N GLY A 208 2.23 -4.76 1.10
CA GLY A 208 2.76 -6.11 0.86
C GLY A 208 2.21 -6.86 -0.34
N ASP A 209 1.30 -6.28 -1.12
CA ASP A 209 0.74 -6.97 -2.30
C ASP A 209 0.95 -6.13 -3.56
N SER A 210 2.21 -5.78 -3.83
CA SER A 210 2.59 -5.08 -5.08
C SER A 210 2.14 -5.88 -6.30
N GLU A 211 2.17 -7.21 -6.20
CA GLU A 211 1.65 -8.14 -7.22
C GLU A 211 0.14 -8.01 -7.43
N VAL A 212 -0.65 -7.90 -6.35
CA VAL A 212 -2.10 -7.66 -6.47
C VAL A 212 -2.40 -6.29 -7.06
N GLY A 213 -1.64 -5.26 -6.63
CA GLY A 213 -1.77 -3.93 -7.20
C GLY A 213 -1.36 -3.87 -8.69
N GLU A 214 -0.37 -4.65 -9.09
CA GLU A 214 0.07 -4.78 -10.49
C GLU A 214 -0.95 -5.55 -11.33
N LEU A 215 -1.41 -6.70 -10.86
CA LEU A 215 -2.49 -7.47 -11.47
C LEU A 215 -3.76 -6.63 -11.66
N TYR A 216 -4.13 -5.82 -10.67
CA TYR A 216 -5.26 -4.90 -10.79
C TYR A 216 -5.06 -3.92 -11.96
N ARG A 217 -3.88 -3.29 -12.04
CA ARG A 217 -3.57 -2.34 -13.11
C ARG A 217 -3.53 -3.00 -14.49
N ASP A 218 -2.98 -4.21 -14.57
CA ASP A 218 -2.89 -4.95 -15.82
C ASP A 218 -4.28 -5.35 -16.32
N LEU A 219 -5.14 -5.85 -15.43
CA LEU A 219 -6.53 -6.17 -15.77
C LEU A 219 -7.33 -4.93 -16.18
N ALA A 220 -7.18 -3.82 -15.46
CA ALA A 220 -7.84 -2.57 -15.82
C ALA A 220 -7.34 -2.03 -17.18
N ARG A 221 -6.03 -2.16 -17.47
CA ARG A 221 -5.44 -1.78 -18.77
C ARG A 221 -5.95 -2.69 -19.90
N ALA A 222 -6.13 -3.97 -19.62
CA ALA A 222 -6.75 -4.94 -20.53
C ALA A 222 -8.28 -4.73 -20.70
N GLY A 223 -8.87 -3.71 -20.06
CA GLY A 223 -10.28 -3.38 -20.22
C GLY A 223 -11.24 -4.24 -19.39
N ALA A 224 -10.75 -4.98 -18.39
CA ALA A 224 -11.60 -5.74 -17.49
C ALA A 224 -12.50 -4.80 -16.66
N SER A 225 -13.78 -5.18 -16.51
CA SER A 225 -14.70 -4.49 -15.60
C SER A 225 -14.33 -4.70 -14.13
N GLY A 226 -14.84 -3.87 -13.22
CA GLY A 226 -14.57 -4.00 -11.78
C GLY A 226 -14.87 -5.40 -11.24
N ASP A 227 -16.03 -5.97 -11.60
CA ASP A 227 -16.44 -7.31 -11.18
C ASP A 227 -15.50 -8.40 -11.72
N GLN A 228 -15.04 -8.26 -12.97
CA GLN A 228 -14.06 -9.17 -13.58
C GLN A 228 -12.70 -9.09 -12.89
N VAL A 229 -12.26 -7.90 -12.51
CA VAL A 229 -11.00 -7.71 -11.77
C VAL A 229 -11.08 -8.40 -10.40
N ASP A 230 -12.18 -8.20 -9.69
CA ASP A 230 -12.40 -8.79 -8.36
C ASP A 230 -12.45 -10.32 -8.43
N ALA A 231 -13.15 -10.86 -9.43
CA ALA A 231 -13.20 -12.30 -9.67
C ALA A 231 -11.83 -12.87 -10.05
N ALA A 232 -11.07 -12.20 -10.91
CA ALA A 232 -9.72 -12.62 -11.28
C ALA A 232 -8.75 -12.60 -10.09
N LEU A 233 -8.86 -11.59 -9.22
CA LEU A 233 -8.10 -11.53 -7.97
C LEU A 233 -8.44 -12.70 -7.04
N ALA A 234 -9.72 -13.02 -6.88
CA ALA A 234 -10.15 -14.17 -6.08
C ALA A 234 -9.62 -15.49 -6.66
N ILE A 235 -9.64 -15.65 -7.99
CA ILE A 235 -9.05 -16.82 -8.68
C ILE A 235 -7.54 -16.92 -8.39
N GLN A 236 -6.81 -15.80 -8.49
CA GLN A 236 -5.37 -15.76 -8.22
C GLN A 236 -5.05 -16.05 -6.75
N GLN A 237 -5.83 -15.53 -5.81
CA GLN A 237 -5.69 -15.86 -4.39
C GLN A 237 -5.91 -17.36 -4.13
N GLN A 238 -7.00 -17.93 -4.65
CA GLN A 238 -7.31 -19.35 -4.50
C GLN A 238 -6.21 -20.24 -5.10
N TRP A 239 -5.65 -19.83 -6.24
CA TRP A 239 -4.52 -20.52 -6.87
C TRP A 239 -3.24 -20.45 -6.01
N ARG A 240 -2.89 -19.26 -5.48
CA ARG A 240 -1.75 -19.10 -4.56
C ARG A 240 -1.90 -19.99 -3.31
N GLU A 241 -3.08 -20.02 -2.71
CA GLU A 241 -3.40 -20.87 -1.57
C GLU A 241 -3.36 -22.37 -1.91
N ALA A 242 -3.80 -22.77 -3.10
CA ALA A 242 -3.72 -24.16 -3.56
C ALA A 242 -2.28 -24.61 -3.82
N ARG A 243 -1.44 -23.75 -4.43
CA ARG A 243 -0.01 -24.03 -4.62
C ARG A 243 0.74 -24.15 -3.30
N ALA A 244 0.51 -23.23 -2.36
CA ALA A 244 1.13 -23.30 -1.03
C ALA A 244 0.77 -24.61 -0.30
N ARG A 245 -0.47 -25.09 -0.45
CA ARG A 245 -0.88 -26.40 0.08
C ARG A 245 -0.18 -27.56 -0.60
N ALA A 246 -0.02 -27.54 -1.92
CA ALA A 246 0.73 -28.57 -2.65
C ALA A 246 2.21 -28.61 -2.21
N ASP A 247 2.83 -27.44 -1.99
CA ASP A 247 4.19 -27.33 -1.44
C ASP A 247 4.31 -27.94 -0.03
N ASP A 248 3.34 -27.65 0.85
CA ASP A 248 3.29 -28.23 2.19
C ASP A 248 3.05 -29.74 2.14
N GLU A 249 2.18 -30.24 1.25
CA GLU A 249 1.96 -31.67 1.02
C GLU A 249 3.23 -32.37 0.54
N ARG A 250 4.00 -31.76 -0.37
CA ARG A 250 5.29 -32.33 -0.81
C ARG A 250 6.25 -32.48 0.35
N ARG A 251 6.32 -31.48 1.24
CA ARG A 251 7.21 -31.48 2.41
C ARG A 251 6.78 -32.48 3.48
N LEU A 252 5.47 -32.67 3.68
CA LEU A 252 4.93 -33.48 4.78
C LEU A 252 4.64 -34.93 4.39
N ASN A 253 4.16 -35.16 3.16
CA ASN A 253 3.67 -36.47 2.70
C ASN A 253 4.62 -37.13 1.69
N GLY A 254 5.70 -36.45 1.29
CA GLY A 254 6.75 -37.03 0.43
C GLY A 254 6.30 -37.31 -1.00
N LEU A 255 5.48 -36.42 -1.58
CA LEU A 255 5.16 -36.48 -3.02
C LEU A 255 6.44 -36.56 -3.84
N THR A 256 6.43 -37.42 -4.86
CA THR A 256 7.51 -37.46 -5.84
C THR A 256 7.54 -36.17 -6.65
N ASP A 257 8.69 -35.86 -7.25
CA ASP A 257 8.84 -34.65 -8.07
C ASP A 257 7.87 -34.67 -9.27
N GLU A 258 7.63 -35.83 -9.87
CA GLU A 258 6.70 -35.99 -11.00
C GLU A 258 5.24 -35.74 -10.60
N GLU A 259 4.79 -36.28 -9.46
CA GLU A 259 3.43 -36.06 -8.95
C GLU A 259 3.21 -34.59 -8.58
N PHE A 260 4.19 -33.97 -7.94
CA PHE A 260 4.14 -32.56 -7.57
C PHE A 260 4.07 -31.67 -8.82
N GLU A 261 4.89 -31.92 -9.84
CA GLU A 261 4.83 -31.19 -11.10
C GLU A 261 3.49 -31.38 -11.83
N GLN A 262 2.91 -32.58 -11.78
CA GLN A 262 1.61 -32.85 -12.38
C GLN A 262 0.48 -32.11 -11.64
N GLN A 263 0.57 -32.02 -10.30
CA GLN A 263 -0.36 -31.26 -9.47
C GLN A 263 -0.27 -29.76 -9.78
N LEU A 264 0.94 -29.20 -9.88
CA LEU A 264 1.14 -27.80 -10.26
C LEU A 264 0.58 -27.49 -11.65
N ARG A 265 0.84 -28.34 -12.65
CA ARG A 265 0.28 -28.19 -14.00
C ARG A 265 -1.25 -28.18 -13.99
N THR A 266 -1.86 -29.05 -13.19
CA THR A 266 -3.32 -29.12 -13.04
C THR A 266 -3.88 -27.85 -12.40
N LEU A 267 -3.23 -27.33 -11.35
CA LEU A 267 -3.61 -26.07 -10.71
C LEU A 267 -3.51 -24.88 -11.66
N ASP A 268 -2.42 -24.82 -12.44
CA ASP A 268 -2.19 -23.74 -13.40
C ASP A 268 -3.23 -23.78 -14.53
N ALA A 269 -3.51 -24.97 -15.09
CA ALA A 269 -4.54 -25.14 -16.11
C ALA A 269 -5.94 -24.77 -15.58
N GLY A 270 -6.27 -25.16 -14.34
CA GLY A 270 -7.53 -24.80 -13.70
C GLY A 270 -7.68 -23.29 -13.46
N ARG A 271 -6.60 -22.62 -13.03
CA ARG A 271 -6.56 -21.15 -12.90
C ARG A 271 -6.81 -20.50 -14.25
N ASP A 272 -6.07 -20.91 -15.28
CA ASP A 272 -6.12 -20.31 -16.60
C ASP A 272 -7.49 -20.50 -17.27
N GLN A 273 -8.11 -21.66 -17.11
CA GLN A 273 -9.47 -21.92 -17.58
C GLN A 273 -10.50 -21.00 -16.92
N ARG A 274 -10.42 -20.82 -15.59
CA ARG A 274 -11.34 -19.93 -14.87
C ARG A 274 -11.13 -18.47 -15.23
N LEU A 275 -9.88 -18.04 -15.44
CA LEU A 275 -9.59 -16.70 -15.94
C LEU A 275 -10.11 -16.51 -17.37
N LEU A 276 -10.00 -17.52 -18.24
CA LEU A 276 -10.52 -17.47 -19.60
C LEU A 276 -12.04 -17.31 -19.61
N GLU A 277 -12.75 -18.07 -18.78
CA GLU A 277 -14.21 -17.98 -18.64
C GLU A 277 -14.66 -16.61 -18.11
N MET A 278 -13.89 -16.02 -17.19
CA MET A 278 -14.23 -14.75 -16.55
C MET A 278 -13.87 -13.51 -17.39
N LEU A 279 -12.67 -13.50 -17.95
CA LEU A 279 -12.09 -12.33 -18.64
C LEU A 279 -12.36 -12.36 -20.15
N GLY A 280 -12.61 -13.53 -20.72
CA GLY A 280 -12.60 -13.75 -22.16
C GLY A 280 -11.19 -13.97 -22.71
N GLY A 281 -11.11 -14.48 -23.94
CA GLY A 281 -9.85 -14.81 -24.61
C GLY A 281 -8.92 -13.60 -24.79
N ASP A 282 -9.47 -12.49 -25.27
CA ASP A 282 -8.69 -11.29 -25.62
C ASP A 282 -8.08 -10.64 -24.36
N THR A 283 -8.91 -10.36 -23.35
CA THR A 283 -8.45 -9.79 -22.06
C THR A 283 -7.40 -10.67 -21.38
N LEU A 284 -7.57 -12.00 -21.41
CA LEU A 284 -6.60 -12.92 -20.84
C LEU A 284 -5.30 -12.94 -21.64
N ALA A 285 -5.38 -12.83 -22.98
CA ALA A 285 -4.20 -12.75 -23.83
C ALA A 285 -3.40 -11.47 -23.56
N ASP A 286 -4.09 -10.33 -23.41
CA ASP A 286 -3.48 -9.04 -23.05
C ASP A 286 -2.86 -9.07 -21.66
N LEU A 287 -3.56 -9.66 -20.68
CA LEU A 287 -3.02 -9.86 -19.34
C LEU A 287 -1.72 -10.66 -19.36
N ARG A 288 -1.71 -11.80 -20.08
CA ARG A 288 -0.53 -12.65 -20.22
C ARG A 288 0.61 -11.94 -20.93
N MET A 289 0.31 -11.13 -21.94
CA MET A 289 1.28 -10.29 -22.63
C MET A 289 1.94 -9.30 -21.66
N HIS A 290 1.15 -8.59 -20.84
CA HIS A 290 1.68 -7.63 -19.86
C HIS A 290 2.51 -8.27 -18.74
N GLN A 291 2.22 -9.53 -18.41
CA GLN A 291 3.00 -10.31 -17.43
C GLN A 291 4.24 -10.99 -18.02
N ASP A 292 4.39 -11.01 -19.35
CA ASP A 292 5.54 -11.62 -20.00
C ASP A 292 6.79 -10.74 -19.85
N GLY A 293 7.84 -11.28 -19.24
CA GLY A 293 9.09 -10.57 -19.00
C GLY A 293 9.75 -10.02 -20.28
N ARG A 294 9.53 -10.65 -21.45
CA ARG A 294 10.05 -10.14 -22.73
C ARG A 294 9.29 -8.91 -23.19
N TYR A 295 7.96 -8.92 -23.06
CA TYR A 295 7.13 -7.75 -23.36
C TYR A 295 7.51 -6.57 -22.47
N GLN A 296 7.66 -6.81 -21.17
CA GLN A 296 8.10 -5.80 -20.21
C GLN A 296 9.51 -5.27 -20.52
N THR A 297 10.42 -6.13 -20.99
CA THR A 297 11.77 -5.74 -21.41
C THR A 297 11.71 -4.85 -22.66
N LEU A 298 10.91 -5.21 -23.66
CA LEU A 298 10.68 -4.40 -24.86
C LEU A 298 10.12 -3.01 -24.50
N GLN A 299 9.12 -2.95 -23.61
CA GLN A 299 8.57 -1.68 -23.12
C GLN A 299 9.61 -0.84 -22.38
N ARG A 300 10.38 -1.44 -21.48
CA ARG A 300 11.37 -0.73 -20.65
C ARG A 300 12.46 -0.06 -21.49
N TYR A 301 12.91 -0.72 -22.55
CA TYR A 301 14.00 -0.24 -23.39
C TYR A 301 13.53 0.34 -24.73
N ALA A 302 12.21 0.52 -24.92
CA ALA A 302 11.62 1.03 -26.15
C ALA A 302 12.30 2.31 -26.65
N GLY A 303 12.53 3.29 -25.76
CA GLY A 303 13.22 4.52 -26.11
C GLY A 303 14.68 4.32 -26.53
N ALA A 304 15.42 3.43 -25.86
CA ALA A 304 16.82 3.14 -26.20
C ALA A 304 16.96 2.40 -27.54
N TRP A 305 15.94 1.61 -27.91
CA TRP A 305 15.88 0.84 -29.15
C TRP A 305 15.11 1.53 -30.27
N ASN A 306 14.56 2.73 -30.01
CA ASN A 306 13.72 3.48 -30.93
C ASN A 306 12.54 2.64 -31.44
N LEU A 307 11.82 2.02 -30.51
CA LEU A 307 10.62 1.23 -30.75
C LEU A 307 9.38 2.04 -30.36
N GLY A 308 8.40 2.12 -31.27
CA GLY A 308 7.06 2.60 -30.94
C GLY A 308 6.19 1.51 -30.30
N GLY A 309 5.00 1.87 -29.82
CA GLY A 309 4.04 0.90 -29.26
C GLY A 309 3.72 -0.25 -30.22
N GLY A 310 3.42 0.08 -31.49
CA GLY A 310 3.15 -0.93 -32.52
C GLY A 310 4.35 -1.83 -32.84
N ASP A 311 5.59 -1.34 -32.70
CA ASP A 311 6.77 -2.17 -32.87
C ASP A 311 6.89 -3.20 -31.74
N ILE A 312 6.58 -2.81 -30.51
CA ILE A 312 6.64 -3.69 -29.33
C ILE A 312 5.63 -4.83 -29.48
N ASP A 313 4.38 -4.50 -29.83
CA ASP A 313 3.32 -5.48 -29.98
C ASP A 313 3.63 -6.46 -31.13
N TYR A 314 4.10 -5.96 -32.28
CA TYR A 314 4.53 -6.79 -33.42
C TYR A 314 5.72 -7.70 -33.06
N LEU A 315 6.75 -7.17 -32.39
CA LEU A 315 7.91 -7.97 -32.00
C LEU A 315 7.52 -9.06 -31.01
N TYR A 316 6.65 -8.74 -30.05
CA TYR A 316 6.18 -9.72 -29.08
C TYR A 316 5.36 -10.83 -29.74
N SER A 317 4.44 -10.49 -30.64
CA SER A 317 3.62 -11.49 -31.34
C SER A 317 4.48 -12.42 -32.18
N GLU A 318 5.43 -11.89 -32.96
CA GLU A 318 6.28 -12.74 -33.82
C GLU A 318 7.19 -13.65 -33.00
N LEU A 319 7.74 -13.17 -31.88
CA LEU A 319 8.55 -13.99 -30.97
C LEU A 319 7.71 -15.10 -30.30
N ARG A 320 6.47 -14.79 -29.91
CA ARG A 320 5.55 -15.77 -29.33
C ARG A 320 5.14 -16.83 -30.36
N ASP A 321 4.83 -16.43 -31.58
CA ASP A 321 4.48 -17.32 -32.68
C ASP A 321 5.65 -18.25 -33.03
N TYR A 322 6.88 -17.72 -33.02
CA TYR A 322 8.08 -18.52 -33.21
C TYR A 322 8.25 -19.58 -32.10
N ASP A 323 8.10 -19.21 -30.82
CA ASP A 323 8.19 -20.15 -29.71
C ASP A 323 7.14 -21.25 -29.78
N GLU A 324 5.92 -20.91 -30.18
CA GLU A 324 4.83 -21.86 -30.34
C GLU A 324 5.15 -22.87 -31.46
N LYS A 325 5.65 -22.41 -32.60
CA LYS A 325 6.10 -23.29 -33.70
C LYS A 325 7.23 -24.22 -33.26
N VAL A 326 8.22 -23.70 -32.53
CA VAL A 326 9.34 -24.50 -31.98
C VAL A 326 8.82 -25.57 -31.01
N ARG A 327 7.89 -25.20 -30.11
CA ARG A 327 7.29 -26.14 -29.15
C ARG A 327 6.49 -27.22 -29.85
N ASN A 328 5.63 -26.86 -30.80
CA ASN A 328 4.78 -27.80 -31.53
C ASN A 328 5.64 -28.78 -32.34
N LEU A 329 6.70 -28.30 -32.99
CA LEU A 329 7.63 -29.16 -33.72
C LEU A 329 8.29 -30.17 -32.78
N ARG A 330 8.85 -29.72 -31.65
CA ARG A 330 9.48 -30.60 -30.66
C ARG A 330 8.53 -31.63 -30.06
N GLN A 331 7.27 -31.24 -29.79
CA GLN A 331 6.25 -32.16 -29.29
C GLN A 331 5.87 -33.22 -30.32
N SER A 332 5.71 -32.83 -31.59
CA SER A 332 5.38 -33.77 -32.67
C SER A 332 6.48 -34.80 -32.91
N SER A 333 7.74 -34.45 -32.66
CA SER A 333 8.89 -35.33 -32.83
C SER A 333 9.26 -36.17 -31.60
N GLY A 334 8.85 -35.76 -30.40
CA GLY A 334 9.14 -36.47 -29.15
C GLY A 334 8.42 -37.81 -28.97
N ALA A 335 7.52 -38.19 -29.90
CA ALA A 335 6.73 -39.41 -29.82
C ALA A 335 7.45 -40.68 -30.33
N GLY A 336 8.64 -40.57 -30.92
CA GLY A 336 9.41 -41.72 -31.39
C GLY A 336 10.90 -41.39 -31.45
N GLY A 337 11.67 -41.78 -30.44
CA GLY A 337 13.09 -41.42 -30.25
C GLY A 337 14.06 -42.05 -31.25
N ASN A 338 13.88 -41.80 -32.54
CA ASN A 338 14.82 -42.22 -33.58
C ASN A 338 15.80 -41.05 -33.88
N PRO A 339 17.13 -41.24 -33.81
CA PRO A 339 18.09 -40.16 -34.02
C PRO A 339 18.03 -39.53 -35.44
N ALA A 340 17.51 -40.24 -36.43
CA ALA A 340 17.25 -39.68 -37.76
C ALA A 340 16.13 -38.61 -37.74
N ASP A 341 15.17 -38.72 -36.82
CA ASP A 341 14.09 -37.74 -36.65
C ASP A 341 14.60 -36.49 -35.90
N GLU A 342 15.61 -36.62 -35.03
CA GLU A 342 16.25 -35.49 -34.35
C GLU A 342 16.98 -34.56 -35.33
N GLU A 343 17.73 -35.10 -36.29
CA GLU A 343 18.43 -34.28 -37.30
C GLU A 343 17.45 -33.53 -38.21
N ALA A 344 16.34 -34.18 -38.59
CA ALA A 344 15.27 -33.54 -39.36
C ALA A 344 14.58 -32.41 -38.57
N VAL A 345 14.36 -32.61 -37.27
CA VAL A 345 13.81 -31.59 -36.37
C VAL A 345 14.77 -30.43 -36.21
N GLU A 346 16.06 -30.68 -36.00
CA GLU A 346 17.07 -29.62 -35.94
C GLU A 346 17.15 -28.82 -37.24
N GLY A 347 17.10 -29.49 -38.40
CA GLY A 347 17.06 -28.84 -39.70
C GLY A 347 15.85 -27.91 -39.83
N SER A 348 14.68 -28.38 -39.39
CA SER A 348 13.43 -27.62 -39.39
C SER A 348 13.48 -26.43 -38.42
N LEU A 349 14.05 -26.61 -37.22
CA LEU A 349 14.28 -25.54 -36.25
C LEU A 349 15.22 -24.46 -36.80
N ARG A 350 16.31 -24.85 -37.48
CA ARG A 350 17.21 -23.91 -38.17
C ARG A 350 16.51 -23.16 -39.30
N GLY A 351 15.59 -23.81 -40.01
CA GLY A 351 14.75 -23.18 -41.04
C GLY A 351 13.84 -22.11 -40.45
N LEU A 352 13.07 -22.45 -39.41
CA LEU A 352 12.18 -21.53 -38.69
C LEU A 352 12.93 -20.33 -38.13
N ALA A 353 14.12 -20.56 -37.56
CA ALA A 353 14.99 -19.51 -37.05
C ALA A 353 15.36 -18.47 -38.11
N ARG A 354 15.82 -18.92 -39.28
CA ARG A 354 16.21 -18.04 -40.39
C ARG A 354 15.02 -17.29 -40.97
N GLU A 355 13.87 -17.95 -41.07
CA GLU A 355 12.63 -17.29 -41.53
C GLU A 355 12.24 -16.16 -40.57
N ASN A 356 12.24 -16.43 -39.27
CA ASN A 356 11.93 -15.45 -38.25
C ASN A 356 12.95 -14.29 -38.26
N GLU A 357 14.24 -14.61 -38.34
CA GLU A 357 15.31 -13.61 -38.42
C GLU A 357 15.13 -12.68 -39.63
N ALA A 358 14.84 -13.24 -40.80
CA ALA A 358 14.60 -12.48 -42.01
C ALA A 358 13.37 -11.56 -41.89
N LYS A 359 12.27 -12.04 -41.29
CA LYS A 359 11.07 -11.23 -41.04
C LYS A 359 11.37 -10.06 -40.11
N LEU A 360 12.04 -10.31 -38.99
CA LEU A 360 12.40 -9.29 -38.02
C LEU A 360 13.38 -8.27 -38.62
N LEU A 361 14.37 -8.73 -39.38
CA LEU A 361 15.31 -7.87 -40.10
C LEU A 361 14.62 -6.97 -41.12
N ASN A 362 13.67 -7.51 -41.89
CA ASN A 362 12.92 -6.75 -42.89
C ASN A 362 12.01 -5.69 -42.24
N TYR A 363 11.37 -6.02 -41.11
CA TYR A 363 10.50 -5.09 -40.39
C TYR A 363 11.29 -3.98 -39.68
N LEU A 364 12.34 -4.34 -38.95
CA LEU A 364 13.11 -3.40 -38.13
C LEU A 364 14.15 -2.60 -38.93
N GLY A 365 14.66 -3.19 -40.01
CA GLY A 365 15.87 -2.73 -40.70
C GLY A 365 17.15 -3.17 -39.96
N ALA A 366 18.27 -3.17 -40.69
CA ALA A 366 19.54 -3.76 -40.23
C ALA A 366 20.07 -3.17 -38.91
N GLU A 367 19.98 -1.86 -38.72
CA GLU A 367 20.56 -1.21 -37.53
C GLU A 367 19.77 -1.56 -36.26
N ARG A 368 18.43 -1.41 -36.28
CA ARG A 368 17.56 -1.73 -35.14
C ARG A 368 17.60 -3.22 -34.82
N PHE A 369 17.59 -4.06 -35.86
CA PHE A 369 17.73 -5.51 -35.70
C PHE A 369 19.06 -5.89 -35.02
N ALA A 370 20.19 -5.36 -35.47
CA ALA A 370 21.49 -5.63 -34.86
C ALA A 370 21.56 -5.18 -33.40
N ARG A 371 20.92 -4.05 -33.06
CA ARG A 371 20.84 -3.54 -31.69
C ARG A 371 20.06 -4.48 -30.77
N LEU A 372 18.90 -4.97 -31.22
CA LEU A 372 18.06 -5.92 -30.49
C LEU A 372 18.70 -7.32 -30.38
N LYS A 373 19.41 -7.76 -31.43
CA LYS A 373 20.17 -9.02 -31.39
C LYS A 373 21.30 -8.93 -30.36
N LYS A 374 22.02 -7.80 -30.32
CA LYS A 374 23.10 -7.55 -29.36
C LYS A 374 22.61 -7.46 -27.90
N SER A 375 21.38 -6.99 -27.66
CA SER A 375 20.83 -6.91 -26.30
C SER A 375 20.36 -8.26 -25.75
N GLY A 376 20.34 -9.31 -26.58
CA GLY A 376 19.88 -10.64 -26.16
C GLY A 376 18.36 -10.76 -26.06
N VAL A 377 17.58 -9.74 -26.42
CA VAL A 377 16.10 -9.85 -26.43
C VAL A 377 15.61 -10.82 -27.50
N LEU A 378 16.36 -10.94 -28.59
CA LEU A 378 16.11 -11.93 -29.64
C LEU A 378 16.78 -13.29 -29.35
N ALA A 379 17.47 -13.46 -28.21
CA ALA A 379 18.14 -14.70 -27.85
C ALA A 379 17.08 -15.78 -27.59
N GLY A 380 16.95 -16.71 -28.55
CA GLY A 380 15.84 -17.66 -28.65
C GLY A 380 15.45 -17.88 -30.11
N SER A 381 15.59 -16.84 -30.94
CA SER A 381 15.65 -16.93 -32.40
C SER A 381 17.13 -17.02 -32.80
N PRO A 382 17.62 -18.20 -33.26
CA PRO A 382 19.03 -18.43 -33.58
C PRO A 382 19.68 -17.39 -34.50
#